data_AF-A0A0U1NKQ1-F1
#
_entry.id   AF-A0A0U1NKQ1-F1
#
_cell.length_a   1.000
_cell.length_b   1.000
_cell.length_c   1.000
_cell.angle_alpha   90.00
_cell.angle_beta   90.00
_cell.angle_gamma   90.00
#
_symmetry.space_group_name_H-M   'P 1'
#
loop_
_entity.id
_entity.type
_entity.pdbx_description
1 polymer ?
#
loop_
_entity_poly.entity_id
_entity_poly.type
_entity_poly.pdbx_seq_one_letter_code
_entity_poly.pdbx_strand_id
1 'polypeptide(L)'
;MPTLDELLKKYNIDATVNPQSGPRAKLLAQANRMLSQLDKYKTEQELDGETTQYWWAPQSVDGKRRVSARYGAKVVEGMATYADNTLDSVRSTIQTFHKLIEDSDDATWAHEEERRKKK
;
A
#
# COMPACT_ATOMS: atom_id res chain seq x y z
N MET A 1 37.86 2.48 23.92
CA MET A 1 37.01 1.68 23.00
C MET A 1 36.18 2.65 22.19
N PRO A 2 36.00 2.46 20.88
CA PRO A 2 35.15 3.34 20.09
C PRO A 2 33.69 3.18 20.53
N THR A 3 32.97 4.28 20.51
CA THR A 3 31.53 4.35 20.73
C THR A 3 30.76 3.84 19.51
N LEU A 4 29.48 3.50 19.69
CA LEU A 4 28.62 3.04 18.59
C LEU A 4 28.54 4.08 17.46
N ASP A 5 28.42 5.36 17.80
CA ASP A 5 28.36 6.46 16.82
C ASP A 5 29.64 6.60 15.99
N GLU A 6 30.80 6.39 16.62
CA GLU A 6 32.10 6.39 15.93
C GLU A 6 32.24 5.20 14.99
N LEU A 7 31.70 4.03 15.37
CA LEU A 7 31.66 2.85 14.50
C LEU A 7 30.71 3.05 13.31
N LEU A 8 29.52 3.62 13.53
CA LEU A 8 28.55 3.89 12.46
C LEU A 8 29.13 4.85 11.41
N LYS A 9 29.77 5.95 11.83
CA LYS A 9 30.48 6.87 10.92
C LYS A 9 31.63 6.17 10.18
N LYS A 10 32.42 5.35 10.88
CA LYS A 10 33.54 4.61 10.27
C LYS A 10 33.10 3.65 9.18
N TYR A 11 31.94 3.01 9.34
CA TYR A 11 31.38 2.09 8.33
C TYR A 11 30.44 2.77 7.33
N ASN A 12 30.38 4.11 7.33
CA ASN A 12 29.48 4.88 6.44
C ASN A 12 28.01 4.49 6.60
N ILE A 13 27.62 4.03 7.80
CA ILE A 13 26.24 3.68 8.13
C ILE A 13 25.57 4.95 8.63
N ASP A 14 24.81 5.59 7.74
CA ASP A 14 23.98 6.72 8.10
C ASP A 14 22.66 6.24 8.69
N ALA A 15 22.57 6.20 10.02
CA ALA A 15 21.36 5.82 10.74
C ALA A 15 20.20 6.82 10.57
N THR A 16 20.43 7.97 9.92
CA THR A 16 19.39 8.95 9.57
C THR A 16 18.78 8.73 8.20
N VAL A 17 19.40 7.87 7.36
CA VAL A 17 18.83 7.44 6.08
C VAL A 17 17.72 6.45 6.38
N ASN A 18 16.53 6.99 6.64
CA ASN A 18 15.32 6.21 6.73
C ASN A 18 15.05 5.59 5.35
N PRO A 19 14.93 4.26 5.24
CA PRO A 19 14.69 3.61 3.95
C PRO A 19 13.32 4.04 3.42
N GLN A 20 13.28 4.93 2.41
CA GLN A 20 12.08 5.34 1.64
C GLN A 20 10.76 5.09 2.41
N SER A 21 10.62 5.71 3.59
CA SER A 21 9.72 5.22 4.65
C SER A 21 8.41 5.99 4.71
N GLY A 22 8.19 6.94 3.80
CA GLY A 22 6.98 7.74 3.72
C GLY A 22 5.75 6.91 3.31
N PRO A 23 4.53 7.41 3.59
CA PRO A 23 3.28 6.77 3.21
C PRO A 23 3.22 6.44 1.71
N ARG A 24 3.70 7.36 0.88
CA ARG A 24 3.75 7.22 -0.59
C ARG A 24 4.50 5.97 -1.02
N ALA A 25 5.77 5.85 -0.62
CA ALA A 25 6.62 4.71 -0.96
C ALA A 25 6.03 3.38 -0.44
N LYS A 26 5.49 3.37 0.77
CA LYS A 26 4.81 2.20 1.35
C LYS A 26 3.57 1.79 0.55
N LEU A 27 2.77 2.76 0.10
CA LEU A 27 1.58 2.53 -0.70
C LEU A 27 1.94 2.01 -2.11
N LEU A 28 2.96 2.58 -2.75
CA LEU A 28 3.46 2.09 -4.05
C LEU A 28 3.94 0.64 -3.95
N ALA A 29 4.72 0.31 -2.91
CA ALA A 29 5.18 -1.06 -2.69
C ALA A 29 4.01 -2.05 -2.51
N GLN A 30 2.96 -1.65 -1.78
CA GLN A 30 1.77 -2.47 -1.60
C GLN A 30 0.96 -2.64 -2.89
N ALA A 31 0.76 -1.56 -3.65
CA ALA A 31 0.09 -1.62 -4.95
C ALA A 31 0.83 -2.55 -5.93
N ASN A 32 2.16 -2.43 -6.02
CA ASN A 32 2.98 -3.30 -6.87
C ASN A 32 2.89 -4.77 -6.48
N ARG A 33 2.93 -5.07 -5.18
CA ARG A 33 2.73 -6.44 -4.68
C ARG A 33 1.37 -7.00 -5.10
N MET A 34 0.32 -6.18 -5.04
CA MET A 34 -1.04 -6.60 -5.38
C MET A 34 -1.22 -6.83 -6.88
N LEU A 35 -0.69 -5.93 -7.72
CA LEU A 35 -0.70 -6.12 -9.17
C LEU A 35 0.05 -7.40 -9.55
N SER A 36 1.24 -7.63 -8.99
CA SER A 36 2.00 -8.87 -9.21
C SER A 36 1.27 -10.13 -8.73
N GLN A 37 0.45 -10.03 -7.68
CA GLN A 37 -0.37 -11.14 -7.23
C GLN A 37 -1.52 -11.41 -8.20
N LEU A 38 -2.20 -10.36 -8.67
CA LEU A 38 -3.29 -10.47 -9.66
C LEU A 38 -2.81 -11.02 -11.00
N ASP A 39 -1.54 -10.85 -11.36
CA ASP A 39 -0.94 -11.46 -12.55
C ASP A 39 -0.86 -12.98 -12.49
N LYS A 40 -0.92 -13.56 -11.28
CA LYS A 40 -0.90 -15.01 -11.08
C LYS A 40 -2.28 -15.63 -11.09
N TYR A 41 -3.32 -14.81 -10.87
CA TYR A 41 -4.69 -15.27 -10.80
C TYR A 41 -5.26 -15.47 -12.20
N LYS A 42 -6.06 -16.53 -12.33
CA LYS A 42 -6.76 -16.93 -13.54
C LYS A 42 -8.25 -16.69 -13.41
N THR A 43 -8.80 -16.78 -12.20
CA THR A 43 -10.23 -16.61 -11.97
C THR A 43 -10.52 -15.70 -10.77
N GLU A 44 -11.70 -15.10 -10.75
CA GLU A 44 -12.14 -14.17 -9.71
C GLU A 44 -12.38 -14.82 -8.33
N GLN A 45 -12.49 -16.15 -8.26
CA GLN A 45 -12.56 -16.89 -6.99
C GLN A 45 -11.23 -16.83 -6.22
N GLU A 46 -10.09 -16.65 -6.89
CA GLU A 46 -8.78 -16.53 -6.25
C GLU A 46 -8.58 -15.19 -5.51
N LEU A 47 -9.46 -14.24 -5.77
CA LEU A 47 -9.54 -13.00 -5.02
C LEU A 47 -10.16 -13.21 -3.62
N ASP A 48 -10.91 -14.30 -3.41
CA ASP A 48 -11.45 -14.62 -2.09
C ASP A 48 -10.33 -14.99 -1.12
N GLY A 49 -10.54 -14.69 0.16
CA GLY A 49 -9.58 -14.99 1.20
C GLY A 49 -10.22 -15.02 2.57
N GLU A 50 -9.46 -15.41 3.59
CA GLU A 50 -9.95 -15.44 4.97
C GLU A 50 -9.78 -14.09 5.67
N THR A 51 -8.79 -13.32 5.24
CA THR A 51 -8.44 -12.04 5.87
C THR A 51 -8.22 -10.96 4.81
N THR A 52 -8.25 -9.71 5.24
CA THR A 52 -7.91 -8.57 4.37
C THR A 52 -6.38 -8.46 4.24
N GLN A 53 -5.76 -9.43 3.57
CA GLN A 53 -4.32 -9.45 3.27
C GLN A 53 -3.97 -8.44 2.17
N TYR A 54 -4.86 -8.28 1.20
CA TYR A 54 -4.71 -7.37 0.05
C TYR A 54 -5.64 -6.15 0.19
N TRP A 55 -5.59 -5.22 -0.77
CA TRP A 55 -6.48 -4.05 -0.75
C TRP A 55 -7.92 -4.38 -1.12
N TRP A 56 -8.17 -5.50 -1.80
CA TRP A 56 -9.52 -5.98 -2.04
C TRP A 56 -10.07 -6.75 -0.85
N ALA A 57 -11.38 -6.67 -0.64
CA ALA A 57 -12.07 -7.39 0.41
C ALA A 57 -12.01 -8.91 0.18
N PRO A 58 -11.90 -9.70 1.26
CA PRO A 58 -11.82 -11.17 1.19
C PRO A 58 -13.06 -11.83 0.57
N GLN A 59 -14.18 -11.12 0.51
CA GLN A 59 -15.43 -11.59 -0.07
C GLN A 59 -16.07 -10.45 -0.87
N SER A 60 -16.82 -10.82 -1.90
CA SER A 60 -17.69 -9.88 -2.62
C SER A 60 -19.04 -9.76 -1.93
N VAL A 61 -19.70 -8.62 -2.12
CA VAL A 61 -21.07 -8.34 -1.67
C VAL A 61 -21.82 -7.79 -2.88
N ASP A 62 -22.96 -8.40 -3.20
CA ASP A 62 -23.81 -8.00 -4.33
C ASP A 62 -23.05 -7.88 -5.67
N GLY A 63 -22.13 -8.82 -5.94
CA GLY A 63 -21.32 -8.83 -7.16
C GLY A 63 -20.26 -7.73 -7.24
N LYS A 64 -20.05 -6.98 -6.16
CA LYS A 64 -19.02 -5.95 -6.04
C LYS A 64 -17.97 -6.36 -5.01
N ARG A 65 -16.73 -5.93 -5.23
CA ARG A 65 -15.65 -6.11 -4.26
C ARG A 65 -15.09 -4.76 -3.85
N ARG A 66 -15.07 -4.50 -2.54
CA ARG A 66 -14.49 -3.29 -1.99
C ARG A 66 -12.97 -3.33 -2.17
N VAL A 67 -12.39 -2.26 -2.71
CA VAL A 67 -10.95 -2.05 -2.83
C VAL A 67 -10.58 -0.83 -1.99
N SER A 68 -9.63 -0.97 -1.07
CA SER A 68 -9.25 0.08 -0.12
C SER A 68 -7.74 0.15 0.02
N ALA A 69 -7.14 1.28 -0.39
CA ALA A 69 -5.72 1.50 -0.25
C ALA A 69 -5.34 1.60 1.25
N ARG A 70 -4.36 0.80 1.65
CA ARG A 70 -3.87 0.74 3.02
C ARG A 70 -2.40 0.39 3.07
N TYR A 71 -1.72 0.92 4.07
CA TYR A 71 -0.37 0.48 4.43
C TYR A 71 -0.34 0.22 5.93
N GLY A 72 0.22 -0.93 6.33
CA GLY A 72 -0.03 -1.46 7.67
C GLY A 72 -1.52 -1.77 7.88
N ALA A 73 -2.03 -1.43 9.07
CA ALA A 73 -3.40 -1.77 9.50
C ALA A 73 -4.46 -0.69 9.23
N LYS A 74 -4.10 0.50 8.69
CA LYS A 74 -5.07 1.60 8.49
C LYS A 74 -5.33 1.85 7.00
N VAL A 75 -6.59 2.13 6.69
CA VAL A 75 -7.05 2.58 5.37
C VAL A 75 -6.75 4.08 5.22
N VAL A 76 -6.29 4.45 4.02
CA VAL A 76 -6.09 5.84 3.62
C VAL A 76 -7.46 6.48 3.37
N GLU A 77 -7.67 7.66 3.92
CA GLU A 77 -8.93 8.38 3.79
C GLU A 77 -9.22 8.72 2.32
N GLY A 78 -10.46 8.54 1.88
CA GLY A 78 -10.86 8.78 0.48
C GLY A 78 -10.38 7.74 -0.54
N MET A 79 -9.52 6.78 -0.16
CA MET A 79 -9.01 5.75 -1.08
C MET A 79 -9.71 4.39 -0.90
N ALA A 80 -11.03 4.41 -0.88
CA ALA A 80 -11.84 3.19 -0.87
C ALA A 80 -12.98 3.31 -1.88
N THR A 81 -13.16 2.29 -2.71
CA THR A 81 -14.23 2.23 -3.70
C THR A 81 -14.70 0.78 -3.90
N TYR A 82 -15.78 0.59 -4.66
CA TYR A 82 -16.29 -0.72 -5.06
C TYR A 82 -15.98 -0.97 -6.54
N ALA A 83 -15.29 -2.06 -6.82
CA ALA A 83 -15.08 -2.60 -8.15
C ALA A 83 -16.10 -3.71 -8.44
N ASP A 84 -16.29 -4.05 -9.71
CA ASP A 84 -16.95 -5.31 -10.06
C ASP A 84 -16.14 -6.50 -9.53
N ASN A 85 -16.82 -7.60 -9.24
CA ASN A 85 -16.18 -8.83 -8.77
C ASN A 85 -15.44 -9.59 -9.90
N THR A 86 -14.58 -8.89 -10.64
CA THR A 86 -13.76 -9.44 -11.73
C THR A 86 -12.30 -9.08 -11.53
N LEU A 87 -11.39 -9.91 -12.04
CA LEU A 87 -9.94 -9.64 -11.97
C LEU A 87 -9.60 -8.30 -12.64
N ASP A 88 -10.19 -8.01 -13.80
CA ASP A 88 -9.92 -6.79 -14.55
C ASP A 88 -10.39 -5.53 -13.81
N SER A 89 -11.58 -5.55 -13.21
CA SER A 89 -12.13 -4.38 -12.51
C SER A 89 -11.34 -4.09 -11.23
N VAL A 90 -10.97 -5.13 -10.47
CA VAL A 90 -10.12 -4.99 -9.28
C VAL A 90 -8.72 -4.51 -9.66
N ARG A 91 -8.12 -5.07 -10.72
CA ARG A 91 -6.81 -4.66 -11.25
C ARG A 91 -6.83 -3.20 -11.69
N SER A 92 -7.82 -2.79 -12.49
CA SER A 92 -7.96 -1.42 -12.98
C SER A 92 -8.10 -0.41 -11.82
N THR A 93 -8.86 -0.77 -10.79
CA THR A 93 -8.99 0.05 -9.58
C THR A 93 -7.65 0.23 -8.86
N ILE A 94 -6.88 -0.85 -8.69
CA ILE A 94 -5.56 -0.79 -8.06
C ILE A 94 -4.56 0.00 -8.90
N GLN A 95 -4.58 -0.14 -10.23
CA GLN A 95 -3.76 0.65 -11.14
C GLN A 95 -4.10 2.14 -11.06
N THR A 96 -5.38 2.48 -10.94
CA THR A 96 -5.83 3.87 -10.74
C THR A 96 -5.27 4.44 -9.44
N PHE A 97 -5.36 3.69 -8.34
CA PHE A 97 -4.74 4.11 -7.08
C PHE A 97 -3.22 4.21 -7.17
N HIS A 98 -2.55 3.23 -7.80
CA HIS A 98 -1.11 3.26 -8.03
C HIS A 98 -0.70 4.54 -8.75
N LYS A 99 -1.36 4.85 -9.87
CA LYS A 99 -1.07 6.05 -10.66
C LYS A 99 -1.30 7.34 -9.87
N LEU A 100 -2.40 7.43 -9.10
CA LEU A 100 -2.64 8.58 -8.22
C LEU A 100 -1.49 8.77 -7.22
N ILE A 101 -1.01 7.69 -6.60
CA ILE A 101 0.10 7.75 -5.66
C ILE A 101 1.42 8.11 -6.37
N GLU A 102 1.64 7.59 -7.58
CA GLU A 102 2.80 7.87 -8.41
C GLU A 102 2.85 9.34 -8.84
N ASP A 103 1.73 9.90 -9.30
CA ASP A 103 1.57 11.29 -9.75
C ASP A 103 1.63 12.31 -8.59
N SER A 104 1.47 11.84 -7.34
CA SER A 104 1.60 12.66 -6.13
C SER A 104 3.04 12.73 -5.60
N ASP A 105 3.31 13.65 -4.66
CA ASP A 105 4.60 13.80 -3.98
C ASP A 105 4.51 13.56 -2.47
N ASP A 106 5.64 13.46 -1.78
CA ASP A 106 5.68 13.19 -0.33
C ASP A 106 5.00 14.32 0.49
N ALA A 107 4.95 15.55 -0.03
CA ALA A 107 4.26 16.67 0.63
C ALA A 107 2.73 16.45 0.66
N THR A 108 2.16 15.88 -0.40
CA THR A 108 0.75 15.48 -0.49
C THR A 108 0.38 14.49 0.63
N TRP A 109 1.32 13.63 1.03
CA TRP A 109 1.12 12.57 2.02
C TRP A 109 1.50 12.94 3.45
N ALA A 110 2.15 14.09 3.67
CA ALA A 110 2.52 14.54 5.02
C ALA A 110 1.29 14.68 5.94
N HIS A 111 0.16 15.16 5.41
CA HIS A 111 -1.08 15.29 6.16
C HIS A 111 -1.65 13.92 6.61
N GLU A 112 -1.50 12.87 5.79
CA GLU A 112 -1.97 11.52 6.09
C GLU A 112 -1.11 10.89 7.22
N GLU A 113 0.19 11.17 7.22
CA GLU A 113 1.09 10.77 8.31
C GLU A 113 0.72 11.46 9.63
N GLU A 114 0.42 12.76 9.61
CA GLU A 114 -0.03 13.49 10.80
C GLU A 114 -1.39 13.00 11.31
N ARG A 115 -2.35 12.78 10.41
CA ARG A 115 -3.67 12.23 10.74
C ARG A 115 -3.54 10.89 11.46
N ARG A 116 -2.60 10.04 11.02
CA ARG A 116 -2.34 8.74 11.64
C ARG A 116 -1.74 8.80 13.04
N LYS A 117 -0.95 9.82 13.36
CA LYS A 117 -0.36 9.99 14.70
C LYS A 117 -1.41 10.38 15.76
N LYS A 118 -2.53 10.97 15.33
CA LYS A 118 -3.61 11.46 16.20
C LYS A 118 -4.69 10.41 16.52
N LYS A 119 -4.64 9.23 15.90
CA LYS A 119 -5.61 8.12 16.08
C LYS A 119 -4.89 6.85 16.47
#